data_AF-A0A7Z2GF77-F1
#
_entry.id   AF-A0A7Z2GF77-F1
#
_cell.length_a   1.000
_cell.length_b   1.000
_cell.length_c   1.000
_cell.angle_alpha   90.00
_cell.angle_beta   90.00
_cell.angle_gamma   90.00
#
_symmetry.space_group_name_H-M   'P 1'
#
loop_
_entity.id
_entity.type
_entity.pdbx_description
1 polymer ?
#
loop_
_entity_poly.entity_id
_entity_poly.type
_entity_poly.pdbx_seq_one_letter_code
_entity_poly.pdbx_strand_id
1 'polypeptide(L)'
;MKTKLFAALGAGALILAASQTAMAGVAVGLNIGIPAPVYVAPPPPVYVAPRPVYVAPPPPMPVAYAPAVVIGWHGDRYWDGHRWYGRREWNAHRRWY
;
A
#
# COMPACT_ATOMS: atom_id res chain seq x y z
N MET A 1 -90.71 52.33 -35.21
CA MET A 1 -89.54 51.58 -35.74
C MET A 1 -88.22 52.00 -35.07
N LYS A 2 -87.96 53.29 -34.86
CA LYS A 2 -86.69 53.82 -34.31
C LYS A 2 -86.36 53.37 -32.87
N THR A 3 -87.35 53.29 -31.97
CA THR A 3 -87.14 52.91 -30.55
C THR A 3 -86.58 51.49 -30.39
N LYS A 4 -87.06 50.54 -31.20
CA LYS A 4 -86.56 49.15 -31.16
C LYS A 4 -85.11 49.07 -31.66
N LEU A 5 -84.75 49.92 -32.61
CA LEU A 5 -83.39 50.04 -33.14
C LEU A 5 -82.42 50.57 -32.07
N PHE A 6 -82.81 51.61 -31.34
CA PHE A 6 -82.00 52.13 -30.22
C PHE A 6 -81.86 51.13 -29.08
N ALA A 7 -82.92 50.40 -28.75
CA ALA A 7 -82.85 49.33 -27.75
C ALA A 7 -81.89 48.22 -28.18
N ALA A 8 -81.93 47.81 -29.46
CA ALA A 8 -81.02 46.80 -29.99
C ALA A 8 -79.56 47.25 -29.99
N LEU A 9 -79.30 48.51 -30.37
CA LEU A 9 -77.95 49.09 -30.35
C LEU A 9 -77.41 49.22 -28.91
N GLY A 10 -78.25 49.66 -27.97
CA GLY A 10 -77.88 49.75 -26.55
C GLY A 10 -77.55 48.40 -25.94
N ALA A 11 -78.36 47.37 -26.23
CA ALA A 11 -78.11 46.01 -25.78
C ALA A 11 -76.81 45.44 -26.38
N GLY A 12 -76.57 45.68 -27.68
CA GLY A 12 -75.33 45.26 -28.35
C GLY A 12 -74.08 45.91 -27.75
N ALA A 13 -74.14 47.21 -27.46
CA ALA A 13 -73.03 47.93 -26.82
C ALA A 13 -72.73 47.39 -25.41
N LEU A 14 -73.75 47.05 -24.63
CA LEU A 14 -73.59 46.46 -23.30
C LEU A 14 -72.97 45.06 -23.35
N ILE A 15 -73.38 44.22 -24.32
CA ILE A 15 -72.82 42.87 -24.50
C ILE A 15 -71.33 42.96 -24.85
N LEU A 16 -70.96 43.90 -25.73
CA LEU A 16 -69.56 44.14 -26.10
C LEU A 16 -68.76 44.69 -24.91
N ALA A 17 -69.30 45.63 -24.15
CA ALA A 17 -68.64 46.20 -22.97
C ALA A 17 -68.46 45.17 -21.83
N ALA A 18 -69.38 44.21 -21.71
CA ALA A 18 -69.29 43.11 -20.73
C ALA A 18 -68.41 41.94 -21.21
N SER A 19 -68.00 41.93 -22.49
CA SER A 19 -67.20 40.84 -23.05
C SER A 19 -65.76 40.93 -22.55
N GLN A 20 -65.34 39.96 -21.75
CA GLN A 20 -63.93 39.80 -21.37
C GLN A 20 -63.19 38.97 -22.41
N THR A 21 -61.92 39.31 -22.67
CA THR A 21 -61.06 38.51 -23.54
C THR A 21 -60.85 37.12 -22.92
N ALA A 22 -61.33 36.07 -23.58
CA ALA A 22 -61.03 34.70 -23.18
C ALA A 22 -59.53 34.43 -23.44
N MET A 23 -58.72 34.53 -22.39
CA MET A 23 -57.31 34.14 -22.44
C MET A 23 -57.24 32.61 -22.46
N ALA A 24 -57.11 32.01 -23.66
CA ALA A 24 -56.67 30.63 -23.78
C ALA A 24 -55.20 30.57 -23.35
N GLY A 25 -54.96 30.47 -22.04
CA GLY A 25 -53.62 30.49 -21.47
C GLY A 25 -52.78 29.33 -22.05
N VAL A 26 -51.74 29.67 -22.80
CA VAL A 26 -50.73 28.69 -23.25
C VAL A 26 -49.55 28.80 -22.31
N ALA A 27 -49.28 27.73 -21.54
CA ALA A 27 -48.11 27.62 -20.69
C ALA A 27 -47.06 26.73 -21.37
N VAL A 28 -45.86 27.28 -21.57
CA VAL A 28 -44.71 26.51 -22.06
C VAL A 28 -43.77 26.27 -20.88
N GLY A 29 -43.63 25.01 -20.48
CA GLY A 29 -42.65 24.59 -19.48
C GLY A 29 -41.35 24.17 -20.16
N LEU A 30 -40.22 24.75 -19.73
CA LEU A 30 -38.89 24.31 -20.14
C LEU A 30 -38.28 23.45 -19.03
N ASN A 31 -37.95 22.20 -19.34
CA ASN A 31 -37.23 21.33 -18.43
C ASN A 31 -35.73 21.39 -18.76
N ILE A 32 -34.94 22.04 -17.91
CA ILE A 32 -33.49 22.07 -18.05
C ILE A 32 -32.95 20.85 -17.30
N GLY A 33 -32.65 19.79 -18.05
CA GLY A 33 -32.06 18.57 -17.52
C GLY A 33 -30.62 18.82 -17.05
N ILE A 34 -30.46 19.36 -15.85
CA ILE A 34 -29.14 19.42 -15.19
C ILE A 34 -28.85 17.99 -14.73
N PRO A 35 -27.84 17.31 -15.30
CA PRO A 35 -27.48 15.98 -14.85
C PRO A 35 -27.00 16.05 -13.39
N ALA A 36 -27.47 15.10 -12.58
CA ALA A 36 -27.07 15.01 -11.19
C ALA A 36 -25.54 14.84 -11.08
N PRO A 37 -24.89 15.42 -10.06
CA PRO A 37 -23.46 15.18 -9.83
C PRO A 37 -23.19 13.69 -9.69
N VAL A 38 -22.30 13.16 -10.54
CA VAL A 38 -21.85 11.77 -10.43
C VAL A 38 -20.69 11.72 -9.45
N TYR A 39 -20.92 11.09 -8.29
CA TYR A 39 -19.85 10.83 -7.34
C TYR A 39 -19.10 9.55 -7.75
N VAL A 40 -17.85 9.70 -8.15
CA VAL A 40 -16.97 8.57 -8.48
C VAL A 40 -16.12 8.25 -7.25
N ALA A 41 -16.21 7.02 -6.76
CA ALA A 41 -15.32 6.57 -5.70
C ALA A 41 -13.85 6.56 -6.20
N PRO A 42 -12.89 7.00 -5.38
CA PRO A 42 -11.48 6.90 -5.74
C PRO A 42 -11.07 5.44 -6.01
N PRO A 43 -10.13 5.19 -6.95
CA PRO A 43 -9.59 3.86 -7.17
C PRO A 43 -8.90 3.33 -5.90
N PRO A 44 -8.91 2.00 -5.67
CA PRO A 44 -8.27 1.42 -4.50
C PRO A 44 -6.76 1.67 -4.51
N PRO A 45 -6.12 1.78 -3.34
CA PRO A 45 -4.67 1.95 -3.25
C PRO A 45 -3.95 0.73 -3.83
N VAL A 46 -2.90 0.98 -4.61
CA VAL A 46 -2.04 -0.07 -5.14
C VAL A 46 -0.93 -0.33 -4.13
N TYR A 47 -0.91 -1.54 -3.56
CA TYR A 47 0.17 -2.00 -2.69
C TYR A 47 1.31 -2.57 -3.52
N VAL A 48 2.50 -1.96 -3.40
CA VAL A 48 3.73 -2.49 -4.00
C VAL A 48 4.54 -3.16 -2.89
N ALA A 49 4.77 -4.46 -3.03
CA ALA A 49 5.63 -5.19 -2.12
C ALA A 49 7.08 -4.66 -2.23
N PRO A 50 7.78 -4.44 -1.11
CA PRO A 50 9.20 -4.11 -1.14
C PRO A 50 10.02 -5.22 -1.81
N ARG A 51 11.08 -4.82 -2.52
CA ARG A 51 11.99 -5.77 -3.17
C ARG A 51 12.76 -6.55 -2.08
N PRO A 52 12.95 -7.87 -2.22
CA PRO A 52 13.81 -8.62 -1.31
C PRO A 52 15.23 -8.04 -1.31
N VAL A 53 15.78 -7.80 -0.11
CA VAL A 53 17.19 -7.42 0.06
C VAL A 53 17.98 -8.70 0.34
N TYR A 54 18.90 -9.04 -0.56
CA TYR A 54 19.84 -10.13 -0.34
C TYR A 54 21.05 -9.61 0.41
N VAL A 55 21.30 -10.16 1.60
CA VAL A 55 22.52 -9.88 2.38
C VAL A 55 23.52 -10.98 2.07
N ALA A 56 24.73 -10.59 1.68
CA ALA A 56 25.82 -11.53 1.50
C ALA A 56 26.17 -12.18 2.86
N PRO A 57 26.39 -13.51 2.91
CA PRO A 57 26.84 -14.14 4.13
C PRO A 57 28.20 -13.57 4.58
N PRO A 58 28.45 -13.48 5.90
CA PRO A 58 29.72 -12.98 6.42
C PRO A 58 30.90 -13.83 5.92
N PRO A 59 32.09 -13.23 5.75
CA PRO A 59 33.26 -13.96 5.29
C PRO A 59 33.64 -15.07 6.29
N PRO A 60 34.16 -16.21 5.81
CA PRO A 60 34.61 -17.29 6.67
C PRO A 60 35.72 -16.80 7.61
N MET A 61 35.61 -17.18 8.88
CA MET A 61 36.62 -16.88 9.89
C MET A 61 37.94 -17.59 9.56
N PRO A 62 39.10 -16.93 9.72
CA PRO A 62 40.38 -17.57 9.52
C PRO A 62 40.59 -18.69 10.55
N VAL A 63 40.89 -19.90 10.06
CA VAL A 63 41.27 -21.03 10.90
C VAL A 63 42.72 -20.83 11.35
N ALA A 64 42.93 -20.54 12.63
CA ALA A 64 44.26 -20.54 13.21
C ALA A 64 44.71 -21.98 13.44
N TYR A 65 45.74 -22.42 12.70
CA TYR A 65 46.40 -23.69 12.98
C TYR A 65 47.31 -23.54 14.20
N ALA A 66 46.97 -24.20 15.31
CA ALA A 66 47.91 -24.38 16.40
C ALA A 66 49.04 -25.33 15.95
N PRO A 67 50.30 -25.07 16.34
CA PRO A 67 51.38 -26.02 16.06
C PRO A 67 51.06 -27.37 16.71
N ALA A 68 51.22 -28.45 15.95
CA ALA A 68 51.07 -29.79 16.47
C ALA A 68 52.20 -30.08 17.46
N VAL A 69 51.89 -30.12 18.75
CA VAL A 69 52.83 -30.53 19.79
C VAL A 69 52.88 -32.06 19.78
N VAL A 70 53.96 -32.62 19.22
CA VAL A 70 54.15 -34.07 19.12
C VAL A 70 54.74 -34.60 20.44
N ILE A 71 53.97 -35.43 21.14
CA ILE A 71 54.43 -36.22 22.29
C ILE A 71 55.39 -37.28 21.77
N GLY A 72 56.60 -37.35 22.33
CA GLY A 72 57.61 -38.30 21.85
C GLY A 72 59.05 -37.86 22.06
N TRP A 73 59.96 -38.60 21.43
CA TRP A 73 61.39 -38.29 21.44
C TRP A 73 61.74 -37.19 20.45
N HIS A 74 62.40 -36.16 20.95
CA HIS A 74 63.04 -35.11 20.16
C HIS A 74 64.55 -35.18 20.42
N GLY A 75 65.22 -36.06 19.67
CA GLY A 75 66.63 -36.38 19.86
C GLY A 75 66.87 -37.16 21.16
N ASP A 76 67.64 -36.58 22.08
CA ASP A 76 67.99 -37.22 23.36
C ASP A 76 67.02 -36.91 24.50
N ARG A 77 65.96 -36.15 24.24
CA ARG A 77 64.94 -35.80 25.24
C ARG A 77 63.55 -36.26 24.80
N TYR A 78 62.77 -36.77 25.74
CA TYR A 78 61.38 -37.16 25.55
C TYR A 78 60.46 -36.05 26.07
N TRP A 79 59.43 -35.69 25.32
CA TRP A 79 58.38 -34.75 25.72
C TRP A 79 57.09 -35.49 25.95
N ASP A 80 56.50 -35.36 27.15
CA ASP A 80 55.24 -36.01 27.53
C ASP A 80 53.99 -35.13 27.30
N GLY A 81 54.18 -33.88 26.82
CA GLY A 81 53.10 -32.88 26.72
C GLY A 81 53.21 -31.75 27.74
N HIS A 82 53.98 -31.94 28.82
CA HIS A 82 54.11 -30.95 29.90
C HIS A 82 55.56 -30.77 30.38
N ARG A 83 56.40 -31.80 30.27
CA ARG A 83 57.77 -31.83 30.76
C ARG A 83 58.71 -32.58 29.81
N TRP A 84 59.95 -32.10 29.78
CA TRP A 84 61.06 -32.78 29.12
C TRP A 84 61.75 -33.76 30.06
N TYR A 85 62.01 -34.97 29.57
CA TYR A 85 62.81 -35.99 30.25
C TYR A 85 64.10 -36.24 29.47
N GLY A 86 65.22 -36.31 30.18
CA GLY A 86 66.46 -36.81 29.59
C GLY A 86 66.40 -38.33 29.37
N ARG A 87 67.18 -38.86 28.42
CA ARG A 87 67.17 -40.31 28.11
C ARG A 87 67.40 -41.22 29.32
N ARG A 88 68.31 -40.82 30.21
CA ARG A 88 68.61 -41.59 31.43
C ARG A 88 67.46 -41.54 32.44
N GLU A 89 66.86 -40.38 32.61
CA GLU A 89 65.75 -40.16 33.54
C GLU A 89 64.51 -40.93 33.08
N TRP A 90 64.19 -40.89 31.78
CA TRP A 90 63.08 -41.66 31.22
C TRP A 90 63.26 -43.17 31.42
N ASN A 91 64.46 -43.68 31.16
CA ASN A 91 64.78 -45.09 31.37
C ASN A 91 64.72 -45.50 32.85
N ALA A 92 65.09 -44.61 33.77
CA ALA A 92 64.93 -44.84 35.20
C ALA A 92 63.45 -44.84 35.58
N HIS A 93 62.67 -43.85 35.14
CA HIS A 93 61.25 -43.74 35.42
C HIS A 93 60.46 -44.98 34.96
N ARG A 94 60.78 -45.50 33.77
CA ARG A 94 60.15 -46.68 33.19
C ARG A 94 60.58 -48.02 33.83
N ARG A 95 61.61 -48.01 34.68
CA ARG A 95 62.03 -49.20 35.45
C ARG A 95 61.30 -49.35 36.78
N TRP A 96 60.69 -48.26 37.27
CA TRP A 96 59.97 -48.22 38.54
C TRP A 96 58.45 -48.34 38.38
N TYR A 97 57.97 -48.46 37.13
CA TYR A 97 56.59 -48.76 36.73
C TYR A 97 56.59 -50.10 35.98
#